data_AF-A0A1F5VNY9-F1
#
_entry.id   AF-A0A1F5VNY9-F1
#
_cell.length_a   1.000
_cell.length_b   1.000
_cell.length_c   1.000
_cell.angle_alpha   90.00
_cell.angle_beta   90.00
_cell.angle_gamma   90.00
#
_symmetry.space_group_name_H-M   'P 1'
#
loop_
_entity.id
_entity.type
_entity.pdbx_description
1 polymer ?
#
loop_
_entity_poly.entity_id
_entity_poly.type
_entity_poly.pdbx_seq_one_letter_code
_entity_poly.pdbx_strand_id
1 'polypeptide(L)'
;MSFTHGRSAFKLTTVATGDPGEVPMKDGSGTPLTMSKLGPDLIISWGVPGGTCQPTDYGIYRGTIGTYYSHDQFLCTDSGSDLTETIISDIASYYYLVVARSDTEEGSYGKNSIGTQRPVGTTKCVPTQNLTACN
;
A
#
# COMPACT_ATOMS: atom_id res chain seq x y z
N MET A 1 1.75 43.20 -28.71
CA MET A 1 2.88 42.79 -27.86
C MET A 1 2.94 41.27 -27.90
N SER A 2 3.95 40.72 -28.56
CA SER A 2 4.12 39.28 -28.76
C SER A 2 4.89 38.72 -27.56
N PHE A 3 4.36 37.70 -26.89
CA PHE A 3 5.10 36.96 -25.87
C PHE A 3 5.41 35.55 -26.40
N THR A 4 6.64 35.40 -26.88
CA THR A 4 7.27 34.12 -27.18
C THR A 4 7.55 33.39 -25.86
N HIS A 5 6.89 32.26 -25.61
CA HIS A 5 7.25 31.38 -24.49
C HIS A 5 7.90 30.10 -25.02
N GLY A 6 9.17 29.92 -24.68
CA GLY A 6 9.95 28.73 -24.97
C GLY A 6 9.36 27.50 -24.30
N ARG A 7 9.50 26.36 -24.97
CA ARG A 7 9.04 25.05 -24.49
C ARG A 7 9.90 24.59 -23.31
N SER A 8 9.66 25.14 -22.12
CA SER A 8 10.08 24.48 -20.88
C SER A 8 9.12 23.31 -20.65
N ALA A 9 9.62 22.09 -20.76
CA ALA A 9 8.90 20.91 -20.34
C ALA A 9 8.71 20.99 -18.82
N PHE A 10 7.53 21.44 -18.40
CA PHE A 10 7.11 21.37 -17.00
C PHE A 10 6.85 19.89 -16.70
N LYS A 11 7.83 19.20 -16.12
CA LYS A 11 7.63 17.85 -15.61
C LYS A 11 6.74 17.98 -14.38
N LEU A 12 5.44 17.75 -14.57
CA LEU A 12 4.50 17.59 -13.47
C LEU A 12 4.88 16.28 -12.76
N THR A 13 5.78 16.37 -11.77
CA THR A 13 6.00 15.27 -10.85
C THR A 13 4.82 15.31 -9.89
N THR A 14 3.84 14.45 -10.10
CA THR A 14 2.83 14.16 -9.08
C THR A 14 3.60 13.63 -7.87
N VAL A 15 3.77 14.47 -6.85
CA VAL A 15 4.18 13.98 -5.53
C VAL A 15 3.06 13.04 -5.11
N ALA A 16 3.38 11.79 -4.78
CA ALA A 16 2.39 10.93 -4.15
C ALA A 16 1.86 11.68 -2.92
N THR A 17 0.56 11.98 -2.90
CA THR A 17 -0.11 12.60 -1.76
C THR A 17 -0.94 11.51 -1.10
N GLY A 18 -0.77 11.34 0.21
CA GLY A 18 -1.44 10.30 0.99
C GLY A 18 -0.47 9.63 1.95
N ASP A 19 -0.77 9.73 3.24
CA ASP A 19 -0.02 9.04 4.28
C ASP A 19 -0.17 7.51 4.12
N PRO A 20 0.72 6.69 4.72
CA PRO A 20 0.54 5.25 4.78
C PRO A 20 -0.88 4.83 5.18
N GLY A 21 -1.40 3.83 4.47
CA GLY A 21 -2.76 3.32 4.67
C GLY A 21 -3.87 4.24 4.14
N GLU A 22 -3.54 5.15 3.23
CA GLU A 22 -4.52 5.81 2.37
C GLU A 22 -4.57 5.14 1.00
N VAL A 23 -5.76 5.13 0.40
CA VAL A 23 -5.88 4.76 -1.01
C VAL A 23 -5.38 5.96 -1.81
N PRO A 24 -4.39 5.79 -2.71
CA PRO A 24 -3.90 6.87 -3.57
C PRO A 24 -5.06 7.62 -4.22
N MET A 25 -5.04 8.96 -4.13
CA MET A 25 -6.21 9.79 -4.34
C MET A 25 -6.73 9.71 -5.78
N LYS A 26 -8.04 9.98 -5.95
CA LYS A 26 -8.72 9.92 -7.26
C LYS A 26 -8.17 10.93 -8.29
N ASP A 27 -7.43 11.94 -7.86
CA ASP A 27 -6.74 12.89 -8.74
C ASP A 27 -5.50 12.29 -9.41
N GLY A 28 -5.15 11.04 -9.10
CA GLY A 28 -4.04 10.30 -9.71
C GLY A 28 -2.71 10.51 -8.99
N SER A 29 -2.72 11.05 -7.77
CA SER A 29 -1.52 11.08 -6.94
C SER A 29 -1.26 9.70 -6.32
N GLY A 30 -0.01 9.22 -6.42
CA GLY A 30 0.43 7.92 -5.90
C GLY A 30 0.08 6.72 -6.80
N THR A 31 0.66 5.56 -6.47
CA THR A 31 0.42 4.30 -7.21
C THR A 31 -0.42 3.36 -6.34
N PRO A 32 -1.63 2.96 -6.76
CA PRO A 32 -2.49 2.08 -5.99
C PRO A 32 -1.91 0.66 -5.91
N LEU A 33 -2.38 -0.11 -4.92
CA LEU A 33 -2.23 -1.56 -4.94
C LEU A 33 -2.98 -2.12 -6.15
N THR A 34 -2.26 -2.84 -7.00
CA THR A 34 -2.77 -3.53 -8.18
C THR A 34 -2.51 -5.01 -8.08
N MET A 35 -3.28 -5.79 -8.84
CA MET A 35 -3.16 -7.23 -8.90
C MET A 35 -3.30 -7.69 -10.34
N SER A 36 -2.41 -8.59 -10.76
CA SER A 36 -2.43 -9.23 -12.07
C SER A 36 -2.24 -10.74 -11.93
N LYS A 37 -2.62 -11.51 -12.96
CA LYS A 37 -2.45 -12.97 -12.96
C LYS A 37 -1.09 -13.34 -13.54
N LEU A 38 -0.41 -14.29 -12.91
CA LEU A 38 0.79 -14.96 -13.41
C LEU A 38 0.55 -16.47 -13.42
N GLY A 39 0.00 -16.99 -14.52
CA GLY A 39 -0.42 -18.39 -14.58
C GLY A 39 -1.51 -18.67 -13.52
N PRO A 40 -1.32 -19.65 -12.61
CA PRO A 40 -2.25 -19.87 -11.52
C PRO A 40 -2.12 -18.79 -10.42
N ASP A 41 -0.94 -18.21 -10.26
CA ASP A 41 -0.57 -17.30 -9.17
C ASP A 41 -0.96 -15.85 -9.47
N LEU A 42 -0.76 -14.99 -8.46
CA LEU A 42 -1.05 -13.57 -8.54
C LEU A 42 0.24 -12.78 -8.34
N ILE A 43 0.41 -11.72 -9.12
CA ILE A 43 1.39 -10.68 -8.84
C ILE A 43 0.61 -9.51 -8.23
N ILE A 44 1.01 -9.08 -7.04
CA ILE A 44 0.56 -7.82 -6.45
C ILE A 44 1.68 -6.79 -6.56
N SER A 45 1.33 -5.55 -6.86
CA SER A 45 2.30 -4.46 -6.95
C SER A 45 1.70 -3.17 -6.39
N TRP A 46 2.49 -2.36 -5.70
CA TRP A 46 2.02 -1.15 -5.04
C TRP A 46 3.00 0.01 -5.21
N GLY A 47 2.56 1.21 -4.82
CA GLY A 47 3.42 2.39 -4.73
C GLY A 47 3.99 2.57 -3.34
N VAL A 48 5.12 3.28 -3.29
CA VAL A 48 5.51 3.95 -2.04
C VAL A 48 4.37 4.88 -1.60
N PRO A 49 4.07 4.94 -0.29
CA PRO A 49 3.13 5.93 0.23
C PRO A 49 3.67 7.34 -0.05
N GLY A 50 2.76 8.30 -0.11
CA GLY A 50 3.09 9.69 -0.31
C GLY A 50 3.65 10.37 0.94
N GLY A 51 3.80 11.70 0.84
CA GLY A 51 4.27 12.53 1.95
C GLY A 51 5.78 12.45 2.19
N THR A 52 6.20 12.70 3.44
CA THR A 52 7.61 12.70 3.86
C THR A 52 8.12 11.33 4.30
N CYS A 53 7.30 10.30 4.11
CA CYS A 53 7.44 9.05 4.82
C CYS A 53 8.15 8.03 3.95
N GLN A 54 9.13 7.34 4.51
CA GLN A 54 9.95 6.36 3.82
C GLN A 54 9.90 5.06 4.63
N PRO A 55 8.95 4.16 4.34
CA PRO A 55 8.90 2.85 4.96
C PRO A 55 10.21 2.11 4.67
N THR A 56 10.75 1.38 5.66
CA THR A 56 11.91 0.53 5.42
C THR A 56 11.51 -0.82 4.83
N ASP A 57 10.24 -1.21 5.03
CA ASP A 57 9.68 -2.46 4.51
C ASP A 57 8.15 -2.40 4.41
N TYR A 58 7.52 -3.48 3.93
CA TYR A 58 6.08 -3.66 3.86
C TYR A 58 5.63 -5.03 4.39
N GLY A 59 4.49 -5.06 5.08
CA GLY A 59 3.77 -6.28 5.41
C GLY A 59 2.58 -6.49 4.48
N ILE A 60 2.44 -7.69 3.93
CA ILE A 60 1.27 -8.12 3.16
C ILE A 60 0.36 -8.93 4.06
N TYR A 61 -0.89 -8.52 4.14
CA TYR A 61 -1.93 -9.15 4.93
C TYR A 61 -3.00 -9.74 4.02
N ARG A 62 -3.52 -10.91 4.40
CA ARG A 62 -4.53 -11.65 3.64
C ARG A 62 -5.76 -11.89 4.49
N GLY A 63 -6.94 -11.55 3.99
CA GLY A 63 -8.21 -11.90 4.61
C GLY A 63 -9.18 -12.54 3.62
N THR A 64 -10.25 -13.15 4.11
CA THR A 64 -11.22 -13.88 3.29
C THR A 64 -12.34 -12.95 2.79
N ILE A 65 -12.63 -12.99 1.49
CA ILE A 65 -13.80 -12.28 0.93
C ILE A 65 -15.08 -12.87 1.53
N GLY A 66 -15.95 -12.00 2.05
CA GLY A 66 -17.18 -12.39 2.75
C GLY A 66 -17.05 -12.33 4.28
N THR A 67 -15.82 -12.33 4.82
CA THR A 67 -15.55 -12.16 6.25
C THR A 67 -14.66 -10.94 6.43
N TYR A 68 -15.26 -9.76 6.53
CA TYR A 68 -14.51 -8.51 6.63
C TYR A 68 -13.67 -8.43 7.92
N TYR A 69 -12.51 -7.77 7.82
CA TYR A 69 -11.53 -7.62 8.91
C TYR A 69 -10.91 -8.93 9.43
N SER A 70 -11.04 -10.02 8.68
CA SER A 70 -10.36 -11.31 8.93
C SER A 70 -8.87 -11.33 8.56
N HIS A 71 -8.27 -10.19 8.22
CA HIS A 71 -6.93 -10.19 7.65
C HIS A 71 -5.89 -10.59 8.69
N ASP A 72 -4.95 -11.41 8.23
CA ASP A 72 -3.87 -11.93 9.02
C ASP A 72 -2.54 -11.79 8.27
N GLN A 73 -1.42 -11.83 8.99
CA GLN A 73 -0.10 -11.69 8.36
C GLN A 73 0.07 -12.78 7.29
N PHE A 74 0.53 -12.40 6.12
CA PHE A 74 0.82 -13.34 5.03
C PHE A 74 2.30 -13.33 4.68
N LEU A 75 2.84 -12.16 4.36
CA LEU A 75 4.27 -11.92 4.19
C LEU A 75 4.66 -10.70 5.01
N CYS A 76 5.84 -10.73 5.63
CA CYS A 76 6.27 -9.68 6.54
C CYS A 76 7.40 -8.81 6.02
N THR A 77 7.73 -8.99 4.74
CA THR A 77 8.75 -8.24 4.02
C THR A 77 8.38 -8.15 2.54
N ASP A 78 8.77 -7.05 1.90
CA ASP A 78 8.85 -6.85 0.46
C ASP A 78 10.20 -7.39 -0.02
N SER A 79 10.19 -8.65 -0.46
CA SER A 79 11.40 -9.39 -0.79
C SER A 79 12.10 -8.76 -2.00
N GLY A 80 13.24 -8.12 -1.74
CA GLY A 80 14.01 -7.43 -2.79
C GLY A 80 13.68 -5.94 -2.94
N SER A 81 12.76 -5.41 -2.12
CA SER A 81 12.41 -3.98 -2.06
C SER A 81 11.99 -3.40 -3.42
N ASP A 82 11.29 -4.21 -4.22
CA ASP A 82 10.86 -3.88 -5.58
C ASP A 82 9.36 -3.56 -5.67
N LEU A 83 8.65 -3.51 -4.53
CA LEU A 83 7.24 -3.18 -4.39
C LEU A 83 6.33 -4.14 -5.15
N THR A 84 6.74 -5.40 -5.26
CA THR A 84 5.97 -6.44 -5.92
C THR A 84 6.14 -7.78 -5.25
N GLU A 85 5.06 -8.54 -5.16
CA GLU A 85 5.11 -9.88 -4.56
C GLU A 85 4.32 -10.89 -5.38
N THR A 86 4.86 -12.11 -5.44
CA THR A 86 4.16 -13.25 -6.06
C THR A 86 3.42 -14.02 -4.99
N ILE A 87 2.09 -14.00 -5.08
CA ILE A 87 1.20 -14.72 -4.20
C ILE A 87 0.84 -16.04 -4.85
N ILE A 88 1.30 -17.14 -4.23
CA ILE A 88 0.92 -18.48 -4.65
C ILE A 88 -0.59 -18.60 -4.49
N SER A 89 -1.22 -19.05 -5.57
CA SER A 89 -2.66 -19.22 -5.61
C SER A 89 -3.17 -20.28 -4.65
N ASP A 90 -4.39 -20.06 -4.20
CA ASP A 90 -5.10 -20.90 -3.26
C ASP A 90 -6.55 -21.02 -3.75
N ILE A 91 -7.29 -22.01 -3.24
CA ILE A 91 -8.60 -22.41 -3.73
C ILE A 91 -9.73 -21.48 -3.29
N ALA A 92 -9.48 -20.59 -2.32
CA ALA A 92 -10.46 -19.66 -1.78
C ALA A 92 -10.28 -18.23 -2.34
N SER A 93 -11.24 -17.36 -1.99
CA SER A 93 -11.25 -15.95 -2.42
C SER A 93 -10.77 -15.04 -1.30
N TYR A 94 -9.76 -14.22 -1.59
CA TYR A 94 -9.07 -13.38 -0.60
C TYR A 94 -9.02 -11.91 -1.01
N TYR A 95 -8.95 -11.03 -0.02
CA TYR A 95 -8.52 -9.65 -0.18
C TYR A 95 -7.15 -9.47 0.48
N TYR A 96 -6.39 -8.49 -0.02
CA TYR A 96 -5.04 -8.22 0.45
C TYR A 96 -4.92 -6.76 0.88
N LEU A 97 -4.11 -6.54 1.92
CA LEU A 97 -3.67 -5.22 2.36
C LEU A 97 -2.14 -5.19 2.30
N VAL A 98 -1.60 -4.04 1.97
CA VAL A 98 -0.15 -3.77 2.08
C VAL A 98 0.01 -2.67 3.12
N VAL A 99 0.82 -2.95 4.14
CA VAL A 99 1.03 -2.09 5.30
C VAL A 99 2.49 -1.66 5.32
N ALA A 100 2.73 -0.36 5.18
CA ALA A 100 4.05 0.21 5.37
C ALA A 100 4.54 -0.06 6.79
N ARG A 101 5.83 -0.36 6.94
CA ARG A 101 6.43 -0.62 8.25
C ARG A 101 7.87 -0.11 8.34
N SER A 102 8.34 -0.03 9.57
CA SER A 102 9.74 0.01 9.94
C SER A 102 10.17 -1.34 10.54
N ASP A 103 11.37 -1.39 11.10
CA ASP A 103 11.85 -2.55 11.87
C ASP A 103 11.04 -2.76 13.16
N THR A 104 10.46 -1.69 13.71
CA THR A 104 9.83 -1.70 15.05
C THR A 104 8.36 -1.34 15.07
N GLU A 105 7.82 -0.78 13.98
CA GLU A 105 6.42 -0.33 13.92
C GLU A 105 5.76 -0.64 12.57
N GLU A 106 4.46 -0.91 12.60
CA GLU A 106 3.58 -0.96 11.43
C GLU A 106 2.69 0.27 11.34
N GLY A 107 2.38 0.68 10.11
CA GLY A 107 1.48 1.77 9.82
C GLY A 107 -0.01 1.39 9.90
N SER A 108 -0.80 2.24 9.26
CA SER A 108 -2.24 2.05 9.07
C SER A 108 -2.54 0.84 8.15
N TYR A 109 -3.56 0.07 8.52
CA TYR A 109 -4.08 -1.06 7.72
C TYR A 109 -5.09 -0.61 6.65
N GLY A 110 -5.22 0.70 6.47
CA GLY A 110 -6.25 1.30 5.67
C GLY A 110 -7.38 1.88 6.52
N LYS A 111 -8.10 2.84 5.95
CA LYS A 111 -9.34 3.37 6.52
C LYS A 111 -10.57 2.76 5.82
N ASN A 112 -11.72 2.75 6.48
CA ASN A 112 -13.01 2.41 5.87
C ASN A 112 -13.62 3.65 5.18
N SER A 113 -14.82 3.51 4.61
CA SER A 113 -15.50 4.58 3.86
C SER A 113 -15.89 5.80 4.71
N ILE A 114 -15.86 5.70 6.03
CA ILE A 114 -16.12 6.80 6.96
C ILE A 114 -14.83 7.34 7.61
N GLY A 115 -13.66 6.92 7.12
CA GLY A 115 -12.36 7.39 7.58
C GLY A 115 -11.85 6.72 8.87
N THR A 116 -12.55 5.73 9.41
CA THR A 116 -12.11 4.99 10.60
C THR A 116 -11.04 3.97 10.22
N GLN A 117 -10.02 3.82 11.06
CA GLN A 117 -8.99 2.81 10.92
C GLN A 117 -9.59 1.40 10.86
N ARG A 118 -9.09 0.58 9.93
CA ARG A 118 -9.34 -0.85 9.93
C ARG A 118 -8.68 -1.46 11.18
N PRO A 119 -9.30 -2.44 11.85
CA PRO A 119 -8.66 -3.17 12.93
C PRO A 119 -7.30 -3.72 12.50
N VAL A 120 -6.38 -3.87 13.43
CA VAL A 120 -5.11 -4.58 13.19
C VAL A 120 -5.38 -6.07 12.92
N GLY A 121 -4.46 -6.70 12.19
CA GLY A 121 -4.52 -8.13 11.93
C GLY A 121 -4.47 -8.99 13.19
N THR A 122 -4.98 -10.21 13.09
CA THR A 122 -5.01 -11.17 14.21
C THR A 122 -3.59 -11.53 14.66
N THR A 123 -2.71 -11.83 13.71
CA THR A 123 -1.26 -11.81 13.85
C THR A 123 -0.70 -10.63 13.05
N LYS A 124 0.50 -10.19 13.44
CA LYS A 124 1.14 -8.97 12.92
C LYS A 124 2.61 -9.25 12.63
N CYS A 125 3.13 -8.63 11.59
CA CYS A 125 4.56 -8.66 11.29
C CYS A 125 5.38 -7.87 12.32
N VAL A 126 4.76 -6.88 12.96
CA VAL A 126 5.34 -6.09 14.06
C VAL A 126 4.32 -5.86 15.17
N PRO A 127 4.70 -5.95 16.46
CA PRO A 127 3.74 -5.86 17.56
C PRO A 127 3.05 -4.49 17.68
N THR A 128 3.79 -3.41 17.39
CA THR A 128 3.35 -2.03 17.58
C THR A 128 2.78 -1.46 16.29
N GLN A 129 1.60 -0.84 16.39
CA GLN A 129 1.04 0.00 15.33
C GLN A 129 1.30 1.47 15.67
N ASN A 130 1.81 2.22 14.71
CA ASN A 130 1.96 3.66 14.77
C ASN A 130 1.13 4.31 13.65
N LEU A 131 0.27 5.25 14.04
CA LEU A 131 -0.72 5.87 13.16
C LEU A 131 -0.37 7.32 12.83
N THR A 132 0.86 7.75 13.13
CA THR A 132 1.32 9.06 12.69
C THR A 132 1.64 9.02 11.20
N ALA A 133 1.82 10.20 10.59
CA ALA A 133 1.94 10.32 9.15
C ALA A 133 3.05 9.46 8.55
N CYS A 134 4.14 9.17 9.29
CA CYS A 134 5.30 8.44 8.78
C CYS A 134 5.59 7.12 9.47
N ASN A 135 4.52 6.46 9.92
CA ASN A 135 4.53 5.48 11.00
C ASN A 135 4.62 6.29 12.29
#